data_AF-A0A8J2Y3X8-F1
#
_entry.id   AF-A0A8J2Y3X8-F1
#
_cell.length_a   1.000
_cell.length_b   1.000
_cell.length_c   1.000
_cell.angle_alpha   90.00
_cell.angle_beta   90.00
_cell.angle_gamma   90.00
#
_symmetry.space_group_name_H-M   'P 1'
#
loop_
_entity.id
_entity.type
_entity.pdbx_description
1 polymer ?
#
loop_
_entity_poly.entity_id
_entity_poly.type
_entity_poly.pdbx_seq_one_letter_code
_entity_poly.pdbx_strand_id
1 'polypeptide(L)'
;MARKESANPTTASIPETASLKEIEPFPVFDPAEFLKIGNRNLEVATRATTAYLSGAARFNKEIVDFVNGRVRKDIKAAQDIMSARDSEQAYHCHAQFLNTAIRDYADEGAKMLDIIAEAAGASLAPVEERTEEVLHYIDEHGTDRVAAAE
;
A
#
# COMPACT_ATOMS: atom_id res chain seq x y z
N MET A 1 -46.72 60.67 -43.50
CA MET A 1 -47.54 60.20 -42.37
C MET A 1 -48.38 59.02 -42.87
N ALA A 2 -47.91 57.79 -42.64
CA ALA A 2 -48.66 56.57 -42.96
C ALA A 2 -48.15 55.47 -42.00
N ARG A 3 -49.00 55.12 -41.02
CA ARG A 3 -48.81 53.98 -40.11
C ARG A 3 -48.92 52.70 -40.95
N LYS A 4 -47.87 51.88 -40.99
CA LYS A 4 -47.98 50.49 -41.46
C LYS A 4 -48.37 49.61 -40.29
N GLU A 5 -49.46 48.89 -40.50
CA GLU A 5 -50.06 47.89 -39.61
C GLU A 5 -49.08 46.77 -39.29
N SER A 6 -48.94 46.45 -38.00
CA SER A 6 -48.32 45.21 -37.54
C SER A 6 -49.37 44.11 -37.59
N ALA A 7 -49.26 43.21 -38.56
CA ALA A 7 -49.97 41.94 -38.53
C ALA A 7 -49.00 40.86 -38.01
N ASN A 8 -49.25 40.42 -36.78
CA ASN A 8 -48.82 39.11 -36.30
C ASN A 8 -50.12 38.36 -35.98
N PRO A 9 -50.36 37.17 -36.54
CA PRO A 9 -50.32 36.02 -35.64
C PRO A 9 -49.86 34.74 -36.35
N THR A 10 -48.89 34.04 -35.76
CA THR A 10 -48.88 32.57 -35.82
C THR A 10 -48.59 32.07 -34.43
N THR A 11 -49.68 31.86 -33.70
CA THR A 11 -49.76 31.05 -32.49
C THR A 11 -49.45 29.61 -32.88
N ALA A 12 -48.17 29.25 -32.93
CA ALA A 12 -47.78 27.85 -32.85
C ALA A 12 -47.89 27.48 -31.36
N SER A 13 -48.98 26.80 -31.02
CA SER A 13 -49.19 26.16 -29.72
C SER A 13 -48.02 25.22 -29.43
N ILE A 14 -47.20 25.57 -28.45
CA ILE A 14 -46.26 24.63 -27.84
C ILE A 14 -47.13 23.56 -27.17
N PRO A 15 -47.01 22.27 -27.54
CA PRO A 15 -47.77 21.22 -26.89
C PRO A 15 -47.41 21.18 -25.40
N GLU A 16 -48.48 21.27 -24.63
CA GLU A 16 -48.66 21.03 -23.21
C GLU A 16 -47.71 19.94 -22.68
N THR A 17 -46.81 20.38 -21.78
CA THR A 17 -46.17 19.60 -20.71
C THR A 17 -46.16 18.08 -20.90
N ALA A 18 -45.25 17.60 -21.75
CA ALA A 18 -44.67 16.29 -21.51
C ALA A 18 -44.01 16.35 -20.13
N SER A 19 -44.63 15.71 -19.14
CA SER A 19 -44.07 15.46 -17.83
C SER A 19 -42.64 14.99 -18.02
N LEU A 20 -41.68 15.88 -17.74
CA LEU A 20 -40.33 15.48 -17.43
C LEU A 20 -40.49 14.62 -16.19
N LYS A 21 -40.46 13.28 -16.36
CA LYS A 21 -40.14 12.38 -15.25
C LYS A 21 -38.97 13.03 -14.54
N GLU A 22 -39.13 13.29 -13.24
CA GLU A 22 -38.13 13.92 -12.39
C GLU A 22 -36.77 13.32 -12.77
N ILE A 23 -35.96 14.12 -13.47
CA ILE A 23 -34.58 13.74 -13.74
C ILE A 23 -33.95 13.81 -12.36
N GLU A 24 -33.65 12.65 -11.77
CA GLU A 24 -32.96 12.62 -10.49
C GLU A 24 -31.72 13.52 -10.62
N PRO A 25 -31.59 14.54 -9.75
CA PRO A 25 -30.48 15.46 -9.86
C PRO A 25 -29.18 14.66 -9.78
N PHE A 26 -28.20 15.02 -10.64
CA PHE A 26 -26.84 14.50 -10.57
C PHE A 26 -26.40 14.41 -9.10
N PRO A 27 -25.75 13.31 -8.66
CA PRO A 27 -25.40 13.11 -7.26
C PRO A 27 -24.72 14.37 -6.74
N VAL A 28 -25.43 15.06 -5.84
CA VAL A 28 -24.97 16.33 -5.30
C VAL A 28 -23.76 16.00 -4.45
N PHE A 29 -22.62 16.59 -4.78
CA PHE A 29 -21.40 16.47 -3.97
C PHE A 29 -21.73 16.75 -2.50
N ASP A 30 -21.59 15.75 -1.64
CA ASP A 30 -21.70 15.92 -0.18
C ASP A 30 -20.30 16.19 0.40
N PRO A 31 -20.02 17.44 0.83
CA PRO A 31 -18.73 17.78 1.42
C PRO A 31 -18.45 16.99 2.71
N ALA A 32 -19.47 16.63 3.47
CA ALA A 32 -19.31 15.91 4.73
C ALA A 32 -18.88 14.45 4.47
N GLU A 33 -19.52 13.79 3.50
CA GLU A 33 -19.14 12.45 3.06
C GLU A 33 -17.73 12.44 2.46
N PHE A 34 -17.41 13.43 1.61
CA PHE A 34 -16.07 13.57 1.04
C PHE A 34 -14.98 13.69 2.12
N LEU A 35 -15.19 14.55 3.13
CA LEU A 35 -14.25 14.71 4.24
C LEU A 35 -14.13 13.43 5.08
N LYS A 36 -15.23 12.70 5.30
CA LYS A 36 -15.23 11.43 6.02
C LYS A 36 -14.38 10.37 5.30
N ILE A 37 -14.58 10.21 3.99
CA ILE A 37 -13.78 9.29 3.16
C ILE A 37 -12.31 9.71 3.15
N GLY A 38 -12.05 11.01 2.99
CA GLY A 38 -10.69 11.56 3.03
C GLY A 38 -9.95 11.25 4.33
N ASN A 39 -10.60 11.47 5.47
CA ASN A 39 -10.04 11.16 6.79
C ASN A 39 -9.77 9.66 6.97
N ARG A 40 -10.69 8.79 6.52
CA ARG A 40 -10.51 7.33 6.58
C ARG A 40 -9.33 6.87 5.72
N ASN A 41 -9.20 7.41 4.52
CA ASN A 41 -8.07 7.08 3.64
C ASN A 41 -6.73 7.56 4.21
N LEU A 42 -6.71 8.73 4.85
CA LEU A 42 -5.52 9.25 5.52
C LEU A 42 -5.10 8.36 6.71
N GLU A 43 -6.07 7.87 7.48
CA GLU A 43 -5.83 6.92 8.58
C GLU A 43 -5.19 5.62 8.05
N VAL A 44 -5.75 5.04 6.99
CA VAL A 44 -5.21 3.84 6.32
C VAL A 44 -3.79 4.08 5.82
N ALA A 45 -3.55 5.20 5.12
CA ALA A 45 -2.22 5.56 4.62
C ALA A 45 -1.21 5.71 5.77
N THR A 46 -1.64 6.31 6.88
CA THR A 46 -0.79 6.48 8.07
C THR A 46 -0.44 5.11 8.67
N ARG A 47 -1.42 4.23 8.88
CA ARG A 47 -1.21 2.86 9.40
C ARG A 47 -0.24 2.07 8.51
N ALA A 48 -0.48 2.08 7.20
CA ALA A 48 0.37 1.40 6.22
C ALA A 48 1.82 1.92 6.27
N THR A 49 1.98 3.25 6.31
CA THR A 49 3.29 3.90 6.36
C THR A 49 4.03 3.60 7.67
N THR A 50 3.33 3.64 8.81
CA THR A 50 3.92 3.29 10.11
C THR A 50 4.41 1.84 10.13
N ALA A 51 3.61 0.90 9.60
CA ALA A 51 4.00 -0.50 9.50
C ALA A 51 5.25 -0.68 8.62
N TYR A 52 5.27 -0.05 7.45
CA TYR A 52 6.43 -0.05 6.56
C TYR A 52 7.69 0.50 7.24
N LEU A 53 7.60 1.68 7.87
CA LEU A 53 8.74 2.32 8.54
C LEU A 53 9.26 1.48 9.72
N SER A 54 8.36 0.84 10.48
CA SER A 54 8.74 -0.09 11.55
C SER A 54 9.50 -1.30 11.00
N GLY A 55 9.02 -1.89 9.91
CA GLY A 55 9.70 -2.97 9.20
C GLY A 55 11.08 -2.56 8.68
N ALA A 56 11.18 -1.39 8.04
CA ALA A 56 12.45 -0.85 7.56
C ALA A 56 13.46 -0.59 8.69
N ALA A 57 13.00 -0.11 9.85
CA ALA A 57 13.85 0.07 11.02
C ALA A 57 14.37 -1.27 11.56
N ARG A 58 13.52 -2.30 11.64
CA ARG A 58 13.92 -3.65 12.04
C ARG A 58 14.94 -4.25 11.07
N PHE A 59 14.70 -4.11 9.76
CA PHE A 59 15.62 -4.57 8.72
C PHE A 59 17.00 -3.93 8.82
N ASN A 60 17.06 -2.60 8.97
CA ASN A 60 18.32 -1.88 9.13
C ASN A 60 19.06 -2.28 10.41
N LYS A 61 18.34 -2.45 11.52
CA LYS A 61 18.93 -2.94 12.76
C LYS A 61 19.56 -4.32 12.56
N GLU A 62 18.85 -5.21 11.88
CA GLU A 62 19.32 -6.56 11.64
C GLU A 62 20.62 -6.58 10.80
N ILE A 63 20.70 -5.78 9.74
CA ILE A 63 21.95 -5.62 8.97
C ILE A 63 23.12 -5.20 9.87
N VAL A 64 22.92 -4.21 10.73
CA VAL A 64 23.97 -3.71 11.62
C VAL A 64 24.39 -4.78 12.63
N ASP A 65 23.43 -5.48 13.22
CA ASP A 65 23.68 -6.56 14.17
C ASP A 65 24.45 -7.72 13.51
N PHE A 66 24.07 -8.10 12.30
CA PHE A 66 24.77 -9.11 11.51
C PHE A 66 26.21 -8.71 11.18
N VAL A 67 26.44 -7.50 10.64
CA VAL A 67 27.78 -7.01 10.29
C VAL A 67 28.67 -6.97 11.53
N ASN A 68 28.15 -6.46 12.65
CA ASN A 68 28.89 -6.44 13.92
C ASN A 68 29.22 -7.85 14.42
N GLY A 69 28.31 -8.82 14.26
CA GLY A 69 28.56 -10.22 14.56
C GLY A 69 29.66 -10.80 13.66
N ARG A 70 29.59 -10.52 12.36
CA ARG A 70 30.50 -11.07 11.34
C ARG A 70 31.93 -10.56 11.51
N VAL A 71 32.11 -9.26 11.76
CA VAL A 71 33.43 -8.65 12.01
C VAL A 71 34.12 -9.29 13.21
N ARG A 72 33.39 -9.57 14.30
CA ARG A 72 33.98 -10.26 15.47
C ARG A 72 34.43 -11.68 15.13
N LYS A 73 33.63 -12.41 14.34
CA LYS A 73 34.00 -13.76 13.85
C LYS A 73 35.20 -13.72 12.90
N ASP A 74 35.30 -12.71 12.03
CA ASP A 74 36.45 -12.49 11.15
C ASP A 74 37.74 -12.24 11.91
N ILE A 75 37.70 -11.34 12.89
CA ILE A 75 38.87 -11.05 13.74
C ILE A 75 39.32 -12.31 14.45
N LYS A 76 38.38 -13.08 15.03
CA LYS A 76 38.69 -14.34 15.70
C LYS A 76 39.31 -15.36 14.74
N ALA A 77 38.74 -15.54 13.55
CA ALA A 77 39.29 -16.47 12.57
C ALA A 77 40.70 -16.07 12.12
N ALA A 78 40.95 -14.77 11.91
CA ALA A 78 42.28 -14.27 11.60
C ALA A 78 43.28 -14.56 12.73
N GLN A 79 42.89 -14.33 13.99
CA GLN A 79 43.71 -14.67 15.16
C GLN A 79 44.00 -16.17 15.25
N ASP A 80 42.98 -17.02 15.02
CA ASP A 80 43.10 -18.47 15.07
C ASP A 80 44.03 -18.99 13.94
N ILE A 81 43.98 -18.39 12.74
CA ILE A 81 44.89 -18.70 11.63
C ILE A 81 46.31 -18.23 11.93
N MET A 82 46.50 -17.00 12.42
CA MET A 82 47.82 -16.46 12.77
C MET A 82 48.51 -17.24 13.91
N SER A 83 47.72 -17.90 14.75
CA SER A 83 48.21 -18.71 15.87
C SER A 83 48.45 -20.17 15.50
N ALA A 84 48.19 -20.57 14.25
CA ALA A 84 48.40 -21.93 13.78
C ALA A 84 49.89 -22.29 13.75
N ARG A 85 50.22 -23.50 14.22
CA ARG A 85 51.61 -23.98 14.32
C ARG A 85 52.13 -24.58 13.02
N ASP A 86 51.22 -25.01 12.15
CA ASP A 86 51.50 -25.65 10.88
C ASP A 86 50.39 -25.36 9.87
N SER A 87 50.64 -25.75 8.62
CA SER A 87 49.72 -25.52 7.51
C SER A 87 48.42 -26.32 7.63
N GLU A 88 48.45 -27.48 8.29
CA GLU A 88 47.26 -28.32 8.46
C GLU A 88 46.27 -27.63 9.41
N GLN A 89 46.78 -27.13 10.54
CA GLN A 89 46.00 -26.36 11.50
C GLN A 89 45.47 -25.06 10.87
N ALA A 90 46.28 -24.36 10.10
CA ALA A 90 45.84 -23.15 9.40
C ALA A 90 44.71 -23.44 8.40
N TYR A 91 44.83 -24.54 7.63
CA TYR A 91 43.79 -24.98 6.72
C TYR A 91 42.49 -25.35 7.45
N HIS A 92 42.60 -26.05 8.58
CA HIS A 92 41.42 -26.41 9.40
C HIS A 92 40.68 -25.17 9.91
N CYS A 93 41.41 -24.18 10.44
CA CYS A 93 40.84 -22.89 10.86
C CYS A 93 40.12 -22.20 9.70
N HIS A 94 40.72 -22.19 8.50
CA HIS A 94 40.13 -21.58 7.32
C HIS A 94 38.86 -22.33 6.84
N ALA A 95 38.88 -23.65 6.84
CA ALA A 95 37.72 -24.46 6.48
C ALA A 95 36.54 -24.25 7.46
N GLN A 96 36.83 -24.20 8.77
CA GLN A 96 35.83 -23.91 9.79
C GLN A 96 35.24 -22.50 9.63
N PHE A 97 36.09 -21.52 9.33
CA PHE A 97 35.67 -20.17 9.01
C PHE A 97 34.69 -20.12 7.84
N LEU A 98 35.04 -20.75 6.71
CA LEU A 98 34.19 -20.78 5.52
C LEU A 98 32.84 -21.46 5.80
N ASN A 99 32.85 -22.61 6.48
CA ASN A 99 31.62 -23.32 6.83
C ASN A 99 30.72 -22.46 7.74
N THR A 100 31.31 -21.76 8.70
CA THR A 100 30.57 -20.86 9.60
C THR A 100 30.01 -19.67 8.83
N ALA A 101 30.82 -19.02 7.98
CA ALA A 101 30.39 -17.88 7.19
C ALA A 101 29.22 -18.23 6.26
N ILE A 102 29.29 -19.38 5.56
CA ILE A 102 28.21 -19.83 4.68
C ILE A 102 26.89 -20.00 5.45
N ARG A 103 26.94 -20.63 6.63
CA ARG A 103 25.75 -20.80 7.49
C ARG A 103 25.21 -19.47 7.96
N ASP A 104 26.09 -18.61 8.48
CA ASP A 104 25.70 -17.28 8.96
C ASP A 104 24.98 -16.47 7.87
N TYR A 105 25.51 -16.44 6.64
CA TYR A 105 24.86 -15.72 5.53
C TYR A 105 23.54 -16.35 5.09
N ALA A 106 23.43 -17.68 5.13
CA ALA A 106 22.19 -18.37 4.77
C ALA A 106 21.09 -18.09 5.80
N ASP A 107 21.41 -18.23 7.09
CA ASP A 107 20.49 -17.97 8.21
C ASP A 107 20.06 -16.50 8.22
N GLU A 108 21.01 -15.58 8.01
CA GLU A 108 20.74 -14.16 7.92
C GLU A 108 19.85 -13.81 6.72
N GLY A 109 20.12 -14.40 5.55
CA GLY A 109 19.30 -14.20 4.36
C GLY A 109 17.85 -14.62 4.59
N ALA A 110 17.62 -15.75 5.25
CA ALA A 110 16.27 -16.19 5.61
C ALA A 110 15.59 -15.20 6.57
N LYS A 111 16.31 -14.75 7.61
CA LYS A 111 15.79 -13.79 8.58
C LYS A 111 15.44 -12.44 7.96
N MET A 112 16.25 -11.96 7.02
CA MET A 112 15.97 -10.74 6.27
C MET A 112 14.69 -10.87 5.43
N LEU A 113 14.49 -12.01 4.76
CA LEU A 113 13.28 -12.28 3.99
C LEU A 113 12.03 -12.30 4.88
N ASP A 114 12.13 -12.88 6.07
CA ASP A 114 11.02 -12.89 7.03
C ASP A 114 10.64 -11.46 7.46
N ILE A 115 11.63 -10.61 7.78
CA ILE A 115 11.37 -9.21 8.15
C ILE A 115 10.68 -8.46 7.00
N ILE A 116 11.12 -8.67 5.75
CA ILE A 116 10.53 -8.03 4.58
C ILE A 116 9.09 -8.52 4.37
N ALA A 117 8.85 -9.83 4.49
CA ALA A 117 7.53 -10.42 4.33
C ALA A 117 6.55 -9.89 5.40
N GLU A 118 6.98 -9.84 6.66
CA GLU A 118 6.21 -9.25 7.76
C GLU A 118 5.88 -7.78 7.50
N ALA A 119 6.88 -6.98 7.09
CA ALA A 119 6.71 -5.56 6.82
C ALA A 119 5.73 -5.32 5.66
N ALA A 120 5.86 -6.10 4.57
CA ALA A 120 4.97 -6.05 3.42
C ALA A 120 3.53 -6.38 3.83
N GLY A 121 3.33 -7.52 4.49
CA GLY A 121 2.01 -7.95 4.97
C GLY A 121 1.36 -6.92 5.91
N ALA A 122 2.11 -6.42 6.89
CA ALA A 122 1.60 -5.42 7.83
C ALA A 122 1.27 -4.07 7.16
N SER A 123 2.00 -3.69 6.11
CA SER A 123 1.74 -2.45 5.35
C SER A 123 0.55 -2.56 4.40
N LEU A 124 0.30 -3.76 3.85
CA LEU A 124 -0.79 -4.01 2.91
C LEU A 124 -2.13 -4.33 3.59
N ALA A 125 -2.11 -4.97 4.77
CA ALA A 125 -3.31 -5.29 5.52
C ALA A 125 -4.32 -4.13 5.68
N PRO A 126 -3.93 -2.89 6.08
CA PRO A 126 -4.90 -1.78 6.18
C PRO A 126 -5.45 -1.33 4.81
N VAL A 127 -4.69 -1.55 3.73
CA VAL A 127 -5.14 -1.26 2.37
C VAL A 127 -6.16 -2.30 1.92
N GLU A 128 -5.88 -3.59 2.16
CA GLU A 128 -6.80 -4.69 1.89
C GLU A 128 -8.12 -4.53 2.65
N GLU A 129 -8.06 -4.24 3.96
CA GLU A 129 -9.22 -3.91 4.80
C GLU A 129 -10.06 -2.80 4.16
N ARG A 130 -9.40 -1.72 3.72
CA ARG A 130 -10.09 -0.58 3.11
C ARG A 130 -10.69 -0.93 1.74
N THR A 131 -10.00 -1.73 0.94
CA THR A 131 -10.51 -2.19 -0.35
C THR A 131 -11.75 -3.05 -0.17
N GLU A 132 -11.76 -3.97 0.80
CA GLU A 132 -12.93 -4.79 1.14
C GLU A 132 -14.12 -3.92 1.57
N GLU A 133 -13.90 -2.94 2.46
CA GLU A 133 -14.94 -1.98 2.88
C GLU A 133 -15.55 -1.24 1.68
N VAL A 134 -14.73 -0.80 0.73
CA VAL A 134 -15.18 -0.06 -0.46
C VAL A 134 -15.95 -0.98 -1.42
N LEU A 135 -15.47 -2.20 -1.64
CA LEU A 135 -16.16 -3.17 -2.49
C LEU A 135 -17.54 -3.53 -1.93
N HIS A 136 -17.64 -3.76 -0.62
CA HIS A 136 -18.91 -4.01 0.05
C HIS A 136 -19.88 -2.83 -0.10
N TYR A 137 -19.40 -1.61 0.11
CA TYR A 137 -20.21 -0.40 -0.10
C TYR A 137 -20.74 -0.30 -1.53
N ILE A 138 -19.89 -0.59 -2.53
CA ILE A 138 -20.28 -0.58 -3.95
C ILE A 138 -21.32 -1.66 -4.25
N ASP A 139 -21.19 -2.86 -3.70
CA ASP A 139 -22.15 -3.95 -3.94
C ASP A 139 -23.53 -3.63 -3.35
N GLU A 140 -23.56 -3.10 -2.11
CA GLU A 140 -24.80 -2.69 -1.42
C GLU A 140 -25.52 -1.56 -2.17
N HIS A 141 -24.78 -0.54 -2.62
CA HIS A 141 -25.39 0.65 -3.24
C HIS A 141 -25.46 0.56 -4.77
N GLY A 142 -24.77 -0.41 -5.38
CA GLY A 142 -24.79 -0.68 -6.82
C GLY A 142 -26.08 -1.35 -7.26
N THR A 143 -26.71 -2.16 -6.40
CA THR A 143 -27.99 -2.81 -6.66
C THR A 143 -29.16 -1.83 -6.65
N ASP A 144 -29.15 -0.85 -5.74
CA ASP A 144 -30.17 0.21 -5.67
C ASP A 144 -30.18 1.11 -6.92
N ARG A 145 -29.02 1.34 -7.53
CA ARG A 145 -28.90 2.15 -8.76
C ARG A 145 -29.37 1.44 -10.03
N VAL A 146 -29.35 0.10 -10.05
CA VAL A 146 -29.91 -0.70 -11.16
C VAL A 146 -31.42 -0.83 -11.01
N ALA A 147 -31.92 -1.03 -9.79
CA ALA A 147 -33.36 -1.10 -9.52
C ALA A 147 -34.09 0.24 -9.72
N ALA A 148 -33.44 1.38 -9.48
CA ALA A 148 -33.99 2.70 -9.77
C ALA A 148 -33.98 3.07 -11.27
N ALA A 149 -33.30 2.29 -12.11
CA ALA A 149 -33.17 2.50 -13.55
C ALA A 149 -34.13 1.63 -14.40
N GLU A 150 -34.87 0.70 -13.79
CA GLU A 150 -35.93 -0.12 -14.41
C GLU A 150 -37.34 0.48 -14.17
#